data_AF-A0A8H7N959-F1
#
_entry.id   AF-A0A8H7N959-F1
#
_cell.length_a   1.000
_cell.length_b   1.000
_cell.length_c   1.000
_cell.angle_alpha   90.00
_cell.angle_beta   90.00
_cell.angle_gamma   90.00
#
_symmetry.space_group_name_H-M   'P 1'
#
loop_
_entity.id
_entity.type
_entity.pdbx_description
1 polymer ?
#
loop_
_entity_poly.entity_id
_entity_poly.type
_entity_poly.pdbx_seq_one_letter_code
_entity_poly.pdbx_strand_id
1 'polypeptide(L)'
;MLHAFRIQSKPMYYDTSHNSTGTVLDSLSGAFYETAQKMSAYIHCLPKSKRPSKPLILRSIIKMVDVAFSLLTGKSRRMRLEGYSCDLRKGQVFRTGYRAFIEVLCKRQTAYGDVISWLKKEVERINSTGRSGGPSAKLERSLCT
;
A
#
# COMPACT_ATOMS: atom_id res chain seq x y z
N MET A 1 1.65 -1.09 -11.07
CA MET A 1 1.68 -1.33 -9.61
C MET A 1 0.80 -2.51 -9.22
N LEU A 2 -0.52 -2.46 -9.46
CA LEU A 2 -1.45 -3.52 -9.04
C LEU A 2 -1.11 -4.93 -9.59
N HIS A 3 -0.68 -5.02 -10.86
CA HIS A 3 -0.27 -6.30 -11.45
C HIS A 3 0.92 -6.93 -10.71
N ALA A 4 1.94 -6.12 -10.41
CA ALA A 4 3.13 -6.58 -9.68
C ALA A 4 2.77 -7.08 -8.27
N PHE A 5 1.90 -6.36 -7.56
CA PHE A 5 1.40 -6.78 -6.26
C PHE A 5 0.62 -8.10 -6.35
N ARG A 6 -0.32 -8.22 -7.30
CA ARG A 6 -1.11 -9.45 -7.48
C ARG A 6 -0.28 -10.71 -7.69
N ILE A 7 0.83 -10.61 -8.43
CA ILE A 7 1.74 -11.74 -8.65
C ILE A 7 2.37 -12.22 -7.35
N GLN A 8 2.78 -11.28 -6.50
CA GLN A 8 3.42 -11.55 -5.20
C GLN A 8 2.40 -12.00 -4.15
N SER A 9 1.14 -11.58 -4.29
CA SER A 9 0.10 -11.82 -3.28
C SER A 9 -0.62 -13.17 -3.42
N LYS A 10 0.15 -14.27 -3.32
CA LYS A 10 -0.41 -15.63 -3.22
C LYS A 10 -1.27 -15.77 -1.95
N PRO A 11 -2.47 -16.37 -2.02
CA PRO A 11 -3.39 -16.42 -0.88
C PRO A 11 -2.80 -17.02 0.41
N MET A 12 -1.96 -18.05 0.28
CA MET A 12 -1.35 -18.75 1.42
C MET A 12 -0.56 -17.85 2.38
N TYR A 13 -0.01 -16.73 1.90
CA TYR A 13 0.75 -15.80 2.75
C TYR A 13 -0.11 -14.88 3.61
N TYR A 14 -1.42 -14.79 3.32
CA TYR A 14 -2.33 -13.87 4.00
C TYR A 14 -3.47 -14.57 4.73
N ASP A 15 -3.44 -15.90 4.74
CA ASP A 15 -4.44 -16.70 5.43
C ASP A 15 -4.17 -16.69 6.94
N THR A 16 -4.98 -15.97 7.69
CA THR A 16 -4.88 -15.86 9.15
C THR A 16 -5.41 -17.09 9.88
N SER A 17 -5.98 -18.07 9.19
CA SER A 17 -6.27 -19.39 9.78
C SER A 17 -5.01 -20.24 9.95
N HIS A 18 -3.98 -19.99 9.13
CA HIS A 18 -2.73 -20.76 9.10
C HIS A 18 -1.51 -19.94 9.53
N ASN A 19 -1.59 -18.61 9.49
CA ASN A 19 -0.49 -17.71 9.82
C ASN A 19 -0.88 -16.75 10.94
N SER A 20 0.10 -16.40 11.77
CA SER A 20 -0.07 -15.31 12.73
C SER A 20 -0.29 -13.96 12.00
N THR A 21 -1.01 -13.04 12.63
CA THR A 21 -1.19 -11.68 12.08
C THR A 21 0.15 -10.99 11.81
N GLY A 22 1.17 -11.22 12.64
CA GLY A 22 2.52 -10.67 12.43
C GLY A 22 3.14 -11.17 11.13
N THR A 23 3.14 -12.50 10.92
CA THR A 23 3.66 -13.14 9.70
C THR A 23 2.94 -12.65 8.43
N VAL A 24 1.62 -12.49 8.51
CA VAL A 24 0.82 -11.95 7.40
C VAL A 24 1.21 -10.50 7.08
N LEU A 25 1.44 -9.67 8.11
CA LEU A 25 1.86 -8.28 7.94
C LEU A 25 3.29 -8.16 7.38
N ASP A 26 4.20 -9.06 7.77
CA ASP A 26 5.56 -9.10 7.22
C ASP A 26 5.54 -9.49 5.73
N SER A 27 4.76 -10.51 5.38
CA SER A 27 4.54 -10.92 4.00
C SER A 27 3.92 -9.79 3.15
N LEU A 28 2.99 -9.04 3.75
CA LEU A 28 2.38 -7.87 3.13
C LEU A 28 3.38 -6.72 2.95
N SER A 29 4.22 -6.47 3.94
CA SER A 29 5.31 -5.49 3.88
C SER A 29 6.24 -5.79 2.69
N GLY A 30 6.69 -7.05 2.56
CA GLY A 30 7.54 -7.48 1.46
C GLY A 30 6.92 -7.26 0.08
N ALA A 31 5.64 -7.62 -0.09
CA ALA A 31 4.92 -7.40 -1.34
C ALA A 31 4.76 -5.91 -1.69
N PHE A 32 4.49 -5.06 -0.70
CA PHE A 32 4.47 -3.61 -0.92
C PHE A 32 5.85 -3.06 -1.25
N TYR A 33 6.90 -3.52 -0.57
CA TYR A 33 8.28 -3.09 -0.80
C TYR A 33 8.72 -3.39 -2.23
N GLU A 34 8.54 -4.62 -2.71
CA GLU A 34 8.85 -4.97 -4.09
C GLU A 34 8.01 -4.17 -5.10
N THR A 35 6.73 -3.94 -4.80
CA THR A 35 5.87 -3.11 -5.65
C THR A 35 6.38 -1.68 -5.74
N ALA A 36 6.82 -1.10 -4.62
CA ALA A 36 7.40 0.23 -4.54
C ALA A 36 8.75 0.31 -5.28
N GLN A 37 9.59 -0.72 -5.18
CA GLN A 37 10.85 -0.80 -5.94
C GLN A 37 10.58 -0.81 -7.44
N LYS A 38 9.67 -1.67 -7.91
CA LYS A 38 9.29 -1.76 -9.33
C LYS A 38 8.70 -0.44 -9.83
N MET A 39 7.85 0.22 -9.03
CA MET A 39 7.33 1.54 -9.36
C MET A 39 8.45 2.57 -9.51
N SER A 40 9.33 2.68 -8.52
CA SER A 40 10.38 3.69 -8.52
C SER A 40 11.36 3.49 -9.66
N ALA A 41 11.75 2.23 -9.93
CA ALA A 41 12.58 1.88 -11.08
C ALA A 41 11.90 2.24 -12.40
N TYR A 42 10.61 1.89 -12.58
CA TYR A 42 9.86 2.23 -13.78
C TYR A 42 9.82 3.75 -14.01
N ILE A 43 9.45 4.54 -13.00
CA ILE A 43 9.42 6.01 -13.08
C ILE A 43 10.79 6.58 -13.41
N HIS A 44 11.85 6.01 -12.81
CA HIS A 44 13.21 6.48 -13.03
C HIS A 44 13.66 6.29 -14.49
N CYS A 45 13.30 5.17 -15.10
CA CYS A 45 13.61 4.85 -16.49
C CYS A 45 12.78 5.65 -17.51
N LEU A 46 11.76 6.41 -17.08
CA LEU A 46 11.01 7.27 -17.98
C LEU A 46 11.77 8.57 -18.30
N PRO A 47 11.67 9.07 -19.55
CA PRO A 47 12.09 10.42 -19.89
C PRO A 47 11.46 11.46 -18.96
N LYS A 48 12.17 12.55 -18.65
CA LYS A 48 11.68 13.58 -17.71
C LYS A 48 10.28 14.09 -18.04
N SER A 49 9.96 14.24 -19.33
CA SER A 49 8.65 14.68 -19.83
C SER A 49 7.51 13.67 -19.60
N LYS A 50 7.82 12.39 -19.43
CA LYS A 50 6.85 11.30 -19.19
C LYS A 50 6.75 10.90 -17.72
N ARG A 51 7.55 11.50 -16.83
CA ARG A 51 7.50 11.18 -15.40
C ARG A 51 6.19 11.70 -14.81
N PRO A 52 5.46 10.87 -14.04
CA PRO A 52 4.22 11.29 -13.42
C PRO A 52 4.47 12.40 -12.38
N SER A 53 3.49 13.28 -12.23
CA SER A 53 3.52 14.31 -11.18
C SER A 53 3.45 13.68 -9.79
N LYS A 54 4.04 14.35 -8.79
CA LYS A 54 4.02 13.88 -7.38
C LYS A 54 2.60 13.59 -6.86
N PRO A 55 1.57 14.41 -7.15
CA PRO A 55 0.19 14.09 -6.74
C PRO A 55 -0.34 12.80 -7.38
N LEU A 56 -0.03 12.54 -8.65
CA LEU A 56 -0.45 11.31 -9.33
C LEU A 56 0.22 10.08 -8.72
N ILE A 57 1.51 10.18 -8.37
CA ILE A 57 2.23 9.11 -7.65
C ILE A 57 1.54 8.84 -6.31
N LEU A 58 1.28 9.88 -5.53
CA LEU A 58 0.63 9.74 -4.22
C LEU A 58 -0.75 9.08 -4.33
N ARG A 59 -1.61 9.54 -5.24
CA ARG A 59 -2.92 8.92 -5.51
C ARG A 59 -2.79 7.45 -5.89
N SER A 60 -1.80 7.12 -6.72
CA SER A 60 -1.55 5.75 -7.15
C SER A 60 -1.17 4.85 -5.97
N ILE A 61 -0.33 5.34 -5.05
CA ILE A 61 0.03 4.61 -3.83
C ILE A 61 -1.21 4.38 -2.95
N ILE A 62 -1.98 5.42 -2.68
CA ILE A 62 -3.19 5.34 -1.85
C ILE A 62 -4.18 4.34 -2.44
N LYS A 63 -4.47 4.45 -3.74
CA LYS A 63 -5.41 3.55 -4.41
C LYS A 63 -4.89 2.12 -4.43
N MET A 64 -3.60 1.92 -4.63
CA MET A 64 -2.99 0.58 -4.64
C MET A 64 -3.12 -0.11 -3.28
N VAL A 65 -2.89 0.61 -2.17
CA VAL A 65 -3.04 0.09 -0.81
C VAL A 65 -4.51 -0.22 -0.48
N ASP A 66 -5.45 0.62 -0.93
CA ASP A 66 -6.90 0.39 -0.78
C ASP A 66 -7.39 -0.85 -1.55
N VAL A 67 -6.92 -0.99 -2.79
CA VAL A 67 -7.21 -2.18 -3.61
C VAL A 67 -6.57 -3.43 -3.01
N ALA A 68 -5.36 -3.33 -2.45
CA ALA A 68 -4.71 -4.43 -1.74
C ALA A 68 -5.55 -4.90 -0.54
N PHE A 69 -6.05 -3.99 0.30
CA PHE A 69 -6.97 -4.33 1.37
C PHE A 69 -8.19 -5.10 0.84
N SER A 70 -8.87 -4.53 -0.17
CA SER A 70 -10.06 -5.13 -0.77
C SER A 70 -9.79 -6.50 -1.39
N LEU A 71 -8.62 -6.69 -2.00
CA LEU A 71 -8.19 -7.94 -2.62
C LEU A 71 -7.96 -9.05 -1.59
N LEU A 72 -7.39 -8.70 -0.43
CA LEU A 72 -7.00 -9.65 0.61
C LEU A 72 -8.15 -10.02 1.53
N THR A 73 -9.01 -9.06 1.89
CA THR A 73 -10.10 -9.26 2.86
C THR A 73 -11.46 -9.48 2.19
N GLY A 74 -11.58 -9.16 0.90
CA GLY A 74 -12.85 -9.15 0.18
C GLY A 74 -13.51 -10.53 0.00
N LYS A 75 -14.85 -10.51 -0.05
CA LYS A 75 -15.71 -11.69 -0.19
C LYS A 75 -15.35 -12.55 -1.41
N SER A 76 -14.95 -11.95 -2.52
CA SER A 76 -14.57 -12.69 -3.74
C SER A 76 -13.42 -13.67 -3.52
N ARG A 77 -12.43 -13.33 -2.68
CA ARG A 77 -11.32 -14.23 -2.36
C ARG A 77 -11.78 -15.38 -1.47
N ARG A 78 -12.56 -15.07 -0.43
CA ARG A 78 -13.15 -16.05 0.50
C ARG A 78 -14.08 -17.05 -0.20
N MET A 79 -14.87 -16.61 -1.18
CA MET A 79 -15.75 -17.53 -1.94
C MET A 79 -14.99 -18.45 -2.91
N ARG A 80 -13.79 -18.06 -3.36
CA ARG A 80 -12.98 -18.89 -4.26
C ARG A 80 -12.08 -19.88 -3.52
N LEU A 81 -11.84 -19.65 -2.23
CA LEU A 81 -10.90 -20.40 -1.41
C LEU A 81 -11.61 -20.79 -0.13
N GLU A 82 -12.17 -21.99 -0.11
CA GLU A 82 -12.82 -22.55 1.07
C GLU A 82 -11.86 -22.57 2.25
N GLY A 83 -12.33 -22.18 3.44
CA GLY A 83 -11.51 -22.07 4.65
C GLY A 83 -10.63 -20.82 4.75
N TYR A 84 -10.46 -20.03 3.68
CA TYR A 84 -9.61 -18.84 3.71
C TYR A 84 -10.17 -17.76 4.66
N SER A 85 -9.33 -17.34 5.60
CA SER A 85 -9.61 -16.20 6.46
C SER A 85 -8.51 -15.15 6.35
N CYS A 86 -8.88 -13.87 6.39
CA CYS A 86 -7.91 -12.78 6.45
C CYS A 86 -8.44 -11.72 7.40
N ASP A 87 -8.03 -11.80 8.66
CA ASP A 87 -8.41 -10.88 9.72
C ASP A 87 -7.42 -9.71 9.84
N LEU A 88 -7.27 -8.96 8.76
CA LEU A 88 -6.50 -7.72 8.74
C LEU A 88 -7.43 -6.52 8.81
N ARG A 89 -7.11 -5.58 9.70
CA ARG A 89 -7.79 -4.29 9.76
C ARG A 89 -7.26 -3.34 8.69
N LYS A 90 -8.13 -2.47 8.16
CA LYS A 90 -7.75 -1.47 7.15
C LYS A 90 -6.54 -0.63 7.58
N GLY A 91 -6.52 -0.16 8.83
CA GLY A 91 -5.39 0.60 9.38
C GLY A 91 -4.07 -0.18 9.38
N GLN A 92 -4.08 -1.50 9.65
CA GLN A 92 -2.87 -2.33 9.62
C GLN A 92 -2.32 -2.43 8.19
N VAL A 93 -3.18 -2.67 7.20
CA VAL A 93 -2.78 -2.74 5.79
C VAL A 93 -2.24 -1.39 5.31
N PHE A 94 -2.90 -0.30 5.67
CA PHE A 94 -2.51 1.05 5.26
C PHE A 94 -1.17 1.46 5.85
N ARG A 95 -1.00 1.28 7.17
CA ARG A 95 0.26 1.53 7.86
C ARG A 95 1.40 0.71 7.25
N THR A 96 1.18 -0.57 7.01
CA THR A 96 2.18 -1.48 6.45
C THR A 96 2.59 -1.05 5.04
N GLY A 97 1.62 -0.79 4.17
CA GLY A 97 1.89 -0.32 2.82
C GLY A 97 2.65 1.00 2.82
N TYR A 98 2.19 2.01 3.55
CA TYR A 98 2.86 3.31 3.58
C TYR A 98 4.29 3.23 4.13
N ARG A 99 4.55 2.43 5.17
CA ARG A 99 5.92 2.22 5.67
C ARG A 99 6.83 1.60 4.63
N ALA A 100 6.38 0.58 3.91
CA ALA A 100 7.16 -0.06 2.85
C ALA A 100 7.46 0.92 1.68
N PHE A 101 6.49 1.76 1.30
CA PHE A 101 6.71 2.81 0.29
C PHE A 101 7.68 3.88 0.79
N ILE A 102 7.57 4.33 2.04
CA ILE A 102 8.51 5.29 2.64
C ILE A 102 9.93 4.74 2.57
N GLU A 103 10.15 3.49 2.96
CA GLU A 103 11.46 2.85 2.98
C GLU A 103 12.14 2.86 1.60
N VAL A 104 11.39 2.55 0.54
CA VAL A 104 11.92 2.58 -0.83
C VAL A 104 12.15 4.02 -1.31
N LEU A 105 11.18 4.91 -1.10
CA LEU A 105 11.23 6.28 -1.63
C LEU A 105 12.28 7.15 -0.94
N CYS A 106 12.57 6.90 0.34
CA CYS A 106 13.63 7.59 1.09
C CYS A 106 15.01 7.43 0.44
N LYS A 107 15.28 6.30 -0.23
CA LYS A 107 16.53 6.09 -1.01
C LYS A 107 16.68 7.07 -2.18
N ARG A 108 15.61 7.78 -2.54
CA ARG A 108 15.54 8.74 -3.65
C ARG A 108 14.80 10.03 -3.22
N GLN A 109 15.03 10.47 -1.98
CA GLN A 109 14.25 11.53 -1.32
C GLN A 109 14.10 12.81 -2.14
N THR A 110 15.13 13.25 -2.86
CA THR A 110 15.11 14.49 -3.66
C THR A 110 13.99 14.49 -4.71
N ALA A 111 13.59 13.33 -5.23
CA ALA A 111 12.50 13.21 -6.19
C ALA A 111 11.10 13.08 -5.54
N TYR A 112 11.04 12.63 -4.28
CA TYR A 112 9.79 12.19 -3.63
C TYR A 112 9.47 12.89 -2.30
N GLY A 113 10.17 13.98 -1.95
CA GLY A 113 10.07 14.64 -0.64
C GLY A 113 8.64 14.91 -0.15
N ASP A 114 7.78 15.47 -1.01
CA ASP A 114 6.38 15.78 -0.65
C ASP A 114 5.56 14.51 -0.42
N VAL A 115 5.80 13.47 -1.23
CA VAL A 115 5.13 12.17 -1.13
C VAL A 115 5.54 11.49 0.19
N ILE A 116 6.84 11.47 0.51
CA ILE A 116 7.37 10.88 1.74
C ILE A 116 6.81 11.61 2.96
N SER A 117 6.82 12.95 2.94
CA SER A 117 6.30 13.78 4.04
C SER A 117 4.83 13.50 4.31
N TRP A 118 4.03 13.37 3.25
CA TRP A 118 2.61 13.01 3.39
C TRP A 118 2.43 11.61 3.99
N LEU A 119 3.16 10.61 3.45
CA LEU A 119 3.05 9.22 3.92
C LEU A 119 3.43 9.09 5.40
N LYS A 120 4.47 9.80 5.86
CA LYS A 120 4.88 9.81 7.28
C LYS A 120 3.79 10.37 8.19
N LYS A 121 3.24 11.53 7.84
CA LYS A 121 2.11 12.15 8.58
C LYS A 121 0.91 11.21 8.66
N GLU A 122 0.63 10.51 7.56
CA GLU A 122 -0.50 9.59 7.52
C GLU A 122 -0.27 8.33 8.38
N VAL A 123 0.96 7.79 8.43
CA VAL A 123 1.33 6.71 9.35
C VAL A 123 1.16 7.13 10.80
N GLU A 124 1.59 8.34 11.17
CA GLU A 124 1.41 8.90 12.52
C GLU A 124 -0.07 9.03 12.89
N ARG A 125 -0.89 9.55 11.96
CA ARG A 125 -2.35 9.66 12.14
C ARG A 125 -3.02 8.29 12.33
N ILE A 126 -2.58 7.26 11.61
CA ILE A 126 -3.12 5.89 11.76
C ILE A 126 -2.74 5.32 13.14
N ASN A 127 -1.53 5.60 13.64
CA ASN A 127 -1.10 5.15 14.96
C ASN A 127 -1.91 5.82 16.10
N SER A 128 -2.21 7.12 15.97
CA SER A 128 -2.95 7.87 17.00
C SER A 128 -4.46 7.57 17.02
N THR A 129 -5.03 7.12 15.91
CA THR A 129 -6.48 6.90 15.81
C THR A 129 -6.94 5.53 16.31
N GLY A 130 -6.04 4.57 16.58
CA GLY A 130 -6.28 3.30 17.28
C GLY A 130 -7.29 2.31 16.64
N ARG A 131 -8.22 2.77 15.81
CA ARG A 131 -9.29 1.99 15.18
C ARG A 131 -9.67 2.63 13.82
N SER A 132 -9.52 1.83 12.76
CA SER A 132 -10.37 1.90 11.56
C SER A 132 -10.31 3.15 10.65
N GLY A 133 -9.18 3.85 10.55
CA GLY A 133 -9.04 4.95 9.60
C GLY A 133 -8.47 4.52 8.24
N GLY A 134 -9.28 4.58 7.17
CA GLY A 134 -8.76 4.73 5.80
C GLY A 134 -8.02 6.06 5.62
N PRO A 135 -7.54 6.40 4.41
CA PRO A 135 -6.75 7.60 4.20
C PRO A 135 -7.56 8.86 4.51
N SER A 136 -6.92 9.93 4.98
CA SER A 136 -7.58 11.20 5.32
C SER A 136 -8.46 11.72 4.17
N ALA A 137 -9.76 11.91 4.42
CA ALA A 137 -10.78 12.39 3.47
C ALA A 137 -10.51 13.80 2.88
N LYS A 138 -9.50 14.51 3.40
CA LYS A 138 -9.04 15.80 2.86
C LYS A 138 -8.38 15.67 1.48
N LEU A 139 -7.85 14.50 1.11
CA LEU A 139 -7.22 14.30 -0.20
C LEU A 139 -8.22 14.00 -1.33
N GLU A 140 -9.33 13.32 -1.03
CA GLU A 140 -10.38 13.05 -2.05
C GLU A 140 -11.01 14.35 -2.56
N ARG A 141 -11.09 15.39 -1.72
CA ARG A 141 -11.66 16.70 -2.08
C ARG A 141 -10.66 17.70 -2.67
N SER A 142 -9.37 17.65 -2.29
CA SER A 142 -8.35 18.62 -2.73
C SER A 142 -7.69 18.26 -4.07
N LEU A 143 -8.02 17.12 -4.67
CA LEU A 143 -7.39 16.63 -5.92
C LEU A 143 -8.35 16.53 -7.11
N CYS A 144 -9.60 17.01 -6.94
CA CYS A 144 -10.63 17.12 -7.98
C CYS A 144 -10.71 18.53 -8.60
N THR A 145 -9.85 19.44 -8.15
CA THR A 145 -9.61 20.79 -8.70
C THR A 145 -8.17 20.86 -9.18
#